data_AF-A0A838UE49-F1
#
_entry.id   AF-A0A838UE49-F1
#
_cell.length_a   1.000
_cell.length_b   1.000
_cell.length_c   1.000
_cell.angle_alpha   90.00
_cell.angle_beta   90.00
_cell.angle_gamma   90.00
#
_symmetry.space_group_name_H-M   'P 1'
#
loop_
_entity.id
_entity.type
_entity.pdbx_description
1 polymer ?
#
loop_
_entity_poly.entity_id
_entity_poly.type
_entity_poly.pdbx_seq_one_letter_code
_entity_poly.pdbx_strand_id
1 'polypeptide(L)'
;MSLGNCEMANQICSVAAGILETESGKKIKLYFPEWLEWLHSNDSFRYCPSSPHSPFTVRKEKSSRGKADYWYGYRKVSGKLHKRYIGKTGDLSSKRLEEIAEELNIPATPRSKPQFTEQPDVTDTEETTRLHIQVEELQNQLAAKSAELELVQQKLEKQRSHRIDYQAIQENYLSSLKLGKQASEYKNARRHLNGFTTLLKAKLEASHGNYAE
;
A
#
# COMPACT_ATOMS: atom_id res chain seq x y z
N MET A 1 1.92 10.01 -52.70
CA MET A 1 2.45 11.21 -52.01
C MET A 1 1.35 11.81 -51.15
N SER A 2 1.75 12.50 -50.07
CA SER A 2 0.96 13.01 -48.93
C SER A 2 0.66 11.94 -47.86
N LEU A 3 1.48 11.75 -46.81
CA LEU A 3 1.82 12.63 -45.67
C LEU A 3 0.61 13.16 -44.90
N GLY A 4 0.66 12.96 -43.57
CA GLY A 4 0.03 13.84 -42.59
C GLY A 4 -1.09 13.20 -41.78
N ASN A 5 -0.75 12.64 -40.62
CA ASN A 5 -1.23 13.15 -39.33
C ASN A 5 -0.46 12.47 -38.20
N CYS A 6 0.69 13.08 -37.86
CA CYS A 6 1.33 12.99 -36.57
C CYS A 6 0.79 14.14 -35.71
N GLU A 7 -0.06 13.87 -34.72
CA GLU A 7 -0.38 14.71 -33.55
C GLU A 7 -1.53 13.99 -32.82
N MET A 8 -1.39 13.44 -31.61
CA MET A 8 -1.01 14.11 -30.37
C MET A 8 -0.11 13.21 -29.52
N ALA A 9 0.93 13.79 -28.93
CA ALA A 9 1.77 13.14 -27.94
C ALA A 9 0.96 12.85 -26.66
N ASN A 10 0.45 11.63 -26.51
CA ASN A 10 -0.11 11.19 -25.23
C ASN A 10 1.03 11.16 -24.21
N GLN A 11 1.02 12.08 -23.26
CA GLN A 11 1.96 12.11 -22.14
C GLN A 11 1.69 10.87 -21.29
N ILE A 12 2.40 9.78 -21.56
CA ILE A 12 2.16 8.52 -20.84
C ILE A 12 2.51 8.74 -19.37
N CYS A 13 1.53 8.55 -18.47
CA CYS A 13 1.73 8.58 -17.02
C CYS A 13 2.94 7.73 -16.64
N SER A 14 3.80 8.21 -15.75
CA SER A 14 5.07 7.55 -15.45
C SER A 14 5.15 7.07 -14.01
N VAL A 15 5.66 5.86 -13.80
CA VAL A 15 5.95 5.31 -12.49
C VAL A 15 7.45 5.36 -12.24
N ALA A 16 7.88 6.03 -11.18
CA ALA A 16 9.26 6.07 -10.71
C ALA A 16 9.30 5.96 -9.18
N ALA A 17 10.28 5.27 -8.62
CA ALA A 17 10.45 5.12 -7.17
C ALA A 17 9.16 4.70 -6.41
N GLY A 18 8.31 3.87 -7.03
CA GLY A 18 7.04 3.42 -6.44
C GLY A 18 5.91 4.47 -6.43
N ILE A 19 6.04 5.54 -7.21
CA ILE A 19 5.03 6.60 -7.35
C ILE A 19 4.66 6.74 -8.83
N LEU A 20 3.37 6.64 -9.13
CA LEU A 20 2.79 7.02 -10.41
C LEU A 20 2.54 8.54 -10.41
N GLU A 21 3.08 9.22 -11.42
CA GLU A 21 2.76 10.60 -11.76
C GLU A 21 1.85 10.61 -12.98
N THR A 22 0.66 11.17 -12.83
CA THR A 22 -0.32 11.29 -13.92
C THR A 22 -0.01 12.49 -14.82
N GLU A 23 -0.68 12.56 -15.97
CA GLU A 23 -0.65 13.72 -16.89
C GLU A 23 -1.01 15.05 -16.19
N SER A 24 -1.92 14.99 -15.21
CA SER A 24 -2.33 16.13 -14.40
C SER A 24 -1.38 16.47 -13.23
N GLY A 25 -0.29 15.71 -13.07
CA GLY A 25 0.66 15.87 -11.95
C GLY A 25 0.20 15.24 -10.63
N LYS A 26 -0.89 14.46 -10.62
CA LYS A 26 -1.33 13.71 -9.43
C LYS A 26 -0.31 12.62 -9.12
N LYS A 27 0.10 12.51 -7.87
CA LYS A 27 1.01 11.47 -7.38
C LYS A 27 0.23 10.37 -6.67
N ILE A 28 0.39 9.13 -7.13
CA ILE A 28 -0.30 7.96 -6.57
C ILE A 28 0.76 6.93 -6.15
N LYS A 29 0.72 6.49 -4.91
CA LYS A 29 1.66 5.50 -4.38
C LYS A 29 1.25 4.09 -4.82
N LEU A 30 2.21 3.27 -5.24
CA LEU A 30 1.97 1.86 -5.56
C LEU A 30 1.45 1.11 -4.33
N TYR A 31 0.65 0.06 -4.55
CA TYR A 31 0.01 -0.78 -3.53
C TYR A 31 -1.13 -0.12 -2.75
N PHE A 32 -1.48 1.12 -3.04
CA PHE A 32 -2.65 1.78 -2.46
C PHE A 32 -3.90 1.62 -3.35
N PRO A 33 -5.12 1.75 -2.80
CA PRO A 33 -6.35 1.58 -3.58
C PRO A 33 -6.43 2.47 -4.83
N GLU A 34 -5.95 3.71 -4.75
CA GLU A 34 -5.95 4.68 -5.85
C GLU A 34 -5.12 4.20 -7.05
N TRP A 35 -4.07 3.40 -6.79
CA TRP A 35 -3.27 2.78 -7.85
C TRP A 35 -4.07 1.72 -8.59
N LEU A 36 -4.81 0.87 -7.88
CA LEU A 36 -5.65 -0.15 -8.48
C LEU A 36 -6.78 0.47 -9.31
N GLU A 37 -7.46 1.48 -8.77
CA GLU A 37 -8.49 2.23 -9.50
C GLU A 37 -7.95 2.86 -10.79
N TRP A 38 -6.75 3.44 -10.71
CA TRP A 38 -6.07 3.99 -11.87
C TRP A 38 -5.75 2.90 -12.90
N LEU A 39 -5.23 1.75 -12.47
CA LEU A 39 -4.95 0.60 -13.33
C LEU A 39 -6.19 0.00 -13.95
N HIS A 40 -7.37 0.10 -13.34
CA HIS A 40 -8.62 -0.35 -13.96
C HIS A 40 -9.02 0.54 -15.13
N SER A 41 -8.86 1.85 -14.98
CA SER A 41 -9.28 2.85 -15.98
C SER A 41 -8.27 3.06 -17.11
N ASN A 42 -7.00 2.71 -16.89
CA ASN A 42 -5.92 2.93 -17.84
C ASN A 42 -5.37 1.61 -18.38
N ASP A 43 -4.81 1.67 -19.59
CA ASP A 43 -4.27 0.51 -20.30
C ASP A 43 -2.76 0.56 -20.47
N SER A 44 -2.10 1.66 -20.12
CA SER A 44 -0.66 1.80 -20.29
C SER A 44 -0.04 2.88 -19.41
N PHE A 45 1.21 2.65 -19.00
CA PHE A 45 2.05 3.63 -18.32
C PHE A 45 3.52 3.41 -18.68
N ARG A 46 4.37 4.38 -18.38
CA ARG A 46 5.82 4.28 -18.51
C ARG A 46 6.41 3.90 -17.15
N TYR A 47 7.19 2.84 -17.08
CA TYR A 47 7.96 2.53 -15.87
C TYR A 47 9.39 3.03 -16.02
N CYS A 48 9.86 3.77 -15.03
CA CYS A 48 11.21 4.28 -14.87
C CYS A 48 11.90 3.50 -13.75
N PRO A 49 12.75 2.52 -14.09
CA PRO A 49 13.48 1.71 -13.11
C PRO A 49 14.38 2.56 -12.22
N SER A 50 14.58 2.11 -10.99
CA SER A 50 15.62 2.67 -10.11
C SER A 50 17.00 2.10 -10.45
N SER A 51 17.01 0.92 -11.09
CA SER A 51 18.19 0.29 -11.68
C SER A 51 18.71 1.08 -12.90
N PRO A 52 19.96 0.85 -13.36
CA PRO A 52 20.52 1.54 -14.53
C PRO A 52 19.86 1.14 -15.87
N HIS A 53 18.71 0.45 -15.84
CA HIS A 53 17.98 0.04 -17.03
C HIS A 53 17.13 1.17 -17.59
N SER A 54 17.03 1.23 -18.92
CA SER A 54 16.22 2.25 -19.59
C SER A 54 14.73 2.12 -19.24
N PRO A 55 13.96 3.21 -19.22
CA PRO A 55 12.52 3.12 -19.02
C PRO A 55 11.83 2.28 -20.11
N PHE A 56 10.69 1.69 -19.77
CA PHE A 56 9.90 0.87 -20.70
C PHE A 56 8.41 1.14 -20.56
N THR A 57 7.63 0.74 -21.57
CA THR A 57 6.18 0.91 -21.55
C THR A 57 5.53 -0.35 -21.02
N VAL A 58 4.69 -0.20 -20.01
CA VAL A 58 3.83 -1.26 -19.48
C VAL A 58 2.46 -1.08 -20.12
N ARG A 59 1.92 -2.14 -20.71
CA ARG A 59 0.63 -2.09 -21.43
C ARG A 59 -0.23 -3.30 -21.10
N LYS A 60 -1.53 -3.04 -20.93
CA LYS A 60 -2.59 -4.02 -20.75
C LYS A 60 -3.02 -4.57 -22.11
N GLU A 61 -3.08 -5.88 -22.21
CA GLU A 61 -3.54 -6.64 -23.35
C GLU A 61 -4.76 -7.47 -22.96
N LYS A 62 -5.77 -7.44 -23.82
CA LYS A 62 -7.00 -8.20 -23.62
C LYS A 62 -6.75 -9.66 -23.97
N SER A 63 -7.21 -10.57 -23.11
CA SER A 63 -7.19 -12.00 -23.43
C SER A 63 -8.22 -12.31 -24.51
N SER A 64 -7.78 -12.96 -25.59
CA SER A 64 -8.66 -13.46 -26.65
C SER A 64 -9.66 -14.51 -26.17
N ARG A 65 -9.44 -15.08 -24.98
CA ARG A 65 -10.29 -16.13 -24.36
C ARG A 65 -11.13 -15.61 -23.19
N GLY A 66 -11.21 -14.29 -22.98
CA GLY A 66 -12.13 -13.67 -22.02
C GLY A 66 -11.84 -13.91 -20.54
N LYS A 67 -10.70 -14.52 -20.16
CA LYS A 67 -10.42 -14.93 -18.77
C LYS A 67 -9.93 -13.80 -17.85
N ALA A 68 -9.13 -12.86 -18.34
CA ALA A 68 -8.62 -11.69 -17.63
C ALA A 68 -7.76 -10.85 -18.58
N ASP A 69 -7.63 -9.55 -18.30
CA ASP A 69 -6.61 -8.71 -18.94
C ASP A 69 -5.23 -8.97 -18.32
N TYR A 70 -4.19 -8.89 -19.15
CA TYR A 70 -2.80 -9.15 -18.78
C TYR A 70 -1.92 -7.95 -19.08
N TRP A 71 -0.82 -7.80 -18.36
CA TRP A 71 0.14 -6.75 -18.56
C TRP A 71 1.42 -7.27 -19.21
N TYR A 72 1.94 -6.50 -20.15
CA TYR A 72 3.21 -6.73 -20.84
C TYR A 72 4.10 -5.49 -20.74
N GLY A 73 5.40 -5.74 -20.57
CA GLY A 73 6.44 -4.72 -20.69
C GLY A 73 6.98 -4.68 -22.12
N TYR A 74 7.21 -3.49 -22.64
CA TYR A 74 7.66 -3.22 -24.01
C TYR A 74 8.85 -2.28 -24.02
N ARG A 75 9.94 -2.67 -24.68
CA ARG A 75 11.12 -1.82 -24.89
C ARG A 75 11.70 -2.06 -26.29
N LYS A 76 12.10 -1.00 -26.99
CA LYS A 76 12.92 -1.13 -28.20
C LYS A 76 14.39 -1.24 -27.81
N VAL A 77 15.05 -2.31 -28.21
CA VAL A 77 16.48 -2.54 -28.01
C VAL A 77 17.11 -2.78 -29.38
N SER A 78 18.08 -1.95 -29.76
CA SER A 78 18.78 -2.03 -31.07
C SER A 78 17.83 -2.17 -32.27
N GLY A 79 16.76 -1.37 -32.29
CA GLY A 79 15.76 -1.36 -33.36
C GLY A 79 14.72 -2.50 -33.31
N LYS A 80 14.85 -3.48 -32.40
CA LYS A 80 13.90 -4.58 -32.23
C LYS A 80 12.98 -4.32 -31.03
N LEU A 81 11.68 -4.55 -31.20
CA LEU A 81 10.72 -4.44 -30.10
C LEU A 81 10.75 -5.72 -29.27
N HIS A 82 11.18 -5.60 -28.02
CA HIS A 82 11.14 -6.67 -27.04
C HIS A 82 9.86 -6.52 -26.22
N LYS A 83 9.19 -7.65 -25.96
CA LYS A 83 8.07 -7.71 -25.03
C LYS A 83 8.26 -8.81 -23.98
N ARG A 84 7.77 -8.57 -22.77
CA ARG A 84 7.81 -9.51 -21.64
C ARG A 84 6.48 -9.53 -20.91
N TYR A 85 6.03 -10.72 -20.51
CA TYR A 85 4.80 -10.89 -19.75
C TYR A 85 5.05 -10.52 -18.29
N ILE A 86 4.26 -9.57 -17.78
CA ILE A 86 4.38 -9.12 -16.39
C ILE A 86 3.49 -9.98 -15.50
N GLY A 87 2.21 -10.10 -15.85
CA GLY A 87 1.20 -10.76 -15.02
C GLY A 87 -0.18 -10.13 -15.16
N LYS A 88 -1.04 -10.40 -14.18
CA LYS A 88 -2.32 -9.71 -13.99
C LYS A 88 -2.11 -8.40 -13.22
N THR A 89 -3.19 -7.62 -13.06
CA THR A 89 -3.15 -6.35 -12.30
C THR A 89 -2.59 -6.50 -10.88
N GLY A 90 -2.86 -7.61 -10.19
CA GLY A 90 -2.32 -7.88 -8.85
C GLY A 90 -0.82 -8.20 -8.82
N ASP A 91 -0.23 -8.61 -9.94
CA ASP A 91 1.19 -8.97 -10.04
C ASP A 91 2.08 -7.74 -10.31
N LEU A 92 1.48 -6.57 -10.56
CA LEU A 92 2.16 -5.30 -10.77
C LEU A 92 2.74 -4.76 -9.46
N SER A 93 3.89 -5.32 -9.08
CA SER A 93 4.74 -4.81 -8.01
C SER A 93 5.97 -4.11 -8.57
N SER A 94 6.56 -3.19 -7.80
CA SER A 94 7.85 -2.57 -8.13
C SER A 94 8.92 -3.63 -8.38
N LYS A 95 8.95 -4.70 -7.58
CA LYS A 95 9.90 -5.81 -7.75
C LYS A 95 9.73 -6.47 -9.13
N ARG A 96 8.50 -6.84 -9.50
CA ARG A 96 8.22 -7.45 -10.81
C ARG A 96 8.56 -6.51 -11.97
N LEU A 97 8.31 -5.22 -11.81
CA LEU A 97 8.63 -4.21 -12.84
C LEU A 97 10.15 -4.03 -13.01
N GLU A 98 10.94 -4.13 -11.94
CA GLU A 98 12.42 -4.16 -12.01
C GLU A 98 12.92 -5.43 -12.71
N GLU A 99 12.41 -6.62 -12.34
CA GLU A 99 12.76 -7.89 -13.01
C GLU A 99 12.52 -7.80 -14.52
N ILE A 100 11.36 -7.25 -14.92
CA ILE A 100 11.01 -7.05 -16.33
C ILE A 100 11.93 -6.04 -17.00
N ALA A 101 12.40 -5.02 -16.28
CA ALA A 101 13.36 -4.06 -16.79
C ALA A 101 14.68 -4.73 -17.19
N GLU A 102 15.12 -5.73 -16.41
CA GLU A 102 16.30 -6.54 -16.71
C GLU A 102 16.03 -7.50 -17.88
N GLU A 103 14.95 -8.29 -17.82
CA GLU A 103 14.58 -9.28 -18.83
C GLU A 103 14.44 -8.69 -20.24
N LEU A 104 14.01 -7.43 -20.36
CA LEU A 104 13.83 -6.73 -21.62
C LEU A 104 15.15 -6.43 -22.35
N ASN A 105 16.28 -6.41 -21.66
CA ASN A 105 17.61 -6.23 -22.29
C ASN A 105 18.09 -7.51 -22.99
N ILE A 106 17.57 -8.66 -22.59
CA ILE A 106 17.91 -9.95 -23.18
C ILE A 106 17.11 -10.11 -24.48
N PRO A 107 17.73 -10.41 -25.64
CA PRO A 107 16.99 -10.72 -26.85
C PRO A 107 16.12 -11.95 -26.62
N ALA A 108 14.84 -11.88 -27.06
CA ALA A 108 13.98 -13.04 -27.02
C ALA A 108 14.58 -14.11 -27.93
N THR A 109 15.07 -15.20 -27.35
CA THR A 109 15.37 -16.39 -28.14
C THR A 109 14.05 -16.88 -28.76
N PRO A 110 14.03 -17.30 -30.04
CA PRO A 110 12.85 -17.94 -30.60
C PRO A 110 12.51 -19.11 -29.70
N ARG A 111 11.33 -19.07 -29.06
CA ARG A 111 10.82 -20.24 -28.35
C ARG A 111 10.74 -21.36 -29.38
N SER A 112 11.59 -22.37 -29.26
CA SER A 112 11.31 -23.69 -29.81
C SER A 112 9.87 -24.00 -29.44
N LYS A 113 9.03 -24.39 -30.42
CA LYS A 113 7.68 -24.89 -30.11
C LYS A 113 7.84 -25.86 -28.94
N PRO A 114 7.07 -25.76 -27.85
CA PRO A 114 7.16 -26.75 -26.80
C PRO A 114 6.78 -28.08 -27.45
N GLN A 115 7.79 -28.91 -27.74
CA GLN A 115 7.60 -30.33 -27.78
C GLN A 115 7.11 -30.65 -26.38
N PHE A 116 5.86 -31.11 -26.29
CA PHE A 116 5.40 -31.83 -25.13
C PHE A 116 6.21 -33.14 -25.12
N THR A 117 7.46 -33.06 -24.69
CA THR A 117 8.06 -34.14 -23.94
C THR A 117 7.43 -34.05 -22.58
N GLU A 118 6.75 -35.11 -22.15
CA GLU A 118 6.55 -35.38 -20.73
C GLU A 118 7.94 -35.33 -20.10
N GLN A 119 8.36 -34.13 -19.69
CA GLN A 119 9.50 -33.99 -18.81
C GLN A 119 9.03 -34.57 -17.49
N PRO A 120 9.75 -35.54 -16.90
CA PRO A 120 9.51 -35.87 -15.51
C PRO A 120 9.61 -34.57 -14.71
N ASP A 121 8.66 -34.41 -13.81
CA ASP A 121 8.56 -33.38 -12.79
C ASP A 121 9.93 -33.11 -12.14
N VAL A 122 10.65 -32.11 -12.64
CA VAL A 122 11.85 -31.53 -12.00
C VAL A 122 11.56 -30.05 -11.78
N THR A 123 10.46 -29.77 -11.09
CA THR A 123 10.45 -28.66 -10.15
C THR A 123 11.02 -29.25 -8.88
N ASP A 124 12.17 -28.76 -8.45
CA ASP A 124 12.90 -29.19 -7.27
C ASP A 124 11.91 -29.38 -6.09
N THR A 125 11.56 -30.63 -5.80
CA THR A 125 10.58 -31.00 -4.76
C THR A 125 11.06 -30.47 -3.42
N GLU A 126 12.38 -30.29 -3.27
CA GLU A 126 13.02 -29.72 -2.10
C GLU A 126 12.80 -28.21 -1.99
N GLU A 127 12.96 -27.44 -3.07
CA GLU A 127 12.71 -25.99 -3.03
C GLU A 127 11.24 -25.67 -2.79
N THR A 128 10.34 -26.39 -3.45
CA THR A 128 8.90 -26.23 -3.22
C THR A 128 8.54 -26.62 -1.80
N THR A 129 9.01 -27.76 -1.29
CA THR A 129 8.79 -28.17 0.11
C THR A 129 9.36 -27.14 1.10
N ARG A 130 10.57 -26.63 0.84
CA ARG A 130 11.22 -25.61 1.67
C ARG A 130 10.43 -24.30 1.70
N LEU A 131 9.94 -23.84 0.55
CA LEU A 131 9.12 -22.64 0.47
C LEU A 131 7.77 -22.83 1.19
N HIS A 132 7.15 -24.00 1.09
CA HIS A 132 5.92 -24.31 1.85
C HIS A 132 6.16 -24.29 3.36
N ILE A 133 7.24 -24.92 3.83
CA ILE A 133 7.64 -24.88 5.25
C ILE A 133 7.89 -23.44 5.70
N GLN A 134 8.57 -22.63 4.88
CA GLN A 134 8.83 -21.24 5.21
C GLN A 134 7.55 -20.40 5.30
N VAL A 135 6.58 -20.64 4.41
CA VAL A 135 5.28 -19.95 4.45
C VAL A 135 4.50 -20.35 5.69
N GLU A 136 4.48 -21.63 6.06
CA GLU A 136 3.83 -22.13 7.27
C GLU A 136 4.45 -21.50 8.53
N GLU A 137 5.78 -21.44 8.60
CA GLU A 137 6.49 -20.79 9.70
C GLU A 137 6.14 -19.30 9.80
N LEU A 138 6.12 -18.59 8.67
CA LEU A 138 5.74 -17.17 8.66
C LEU A 138 4.28 -16.97 9.10
N GLN A 139 3.38 -17.87 8.73
CA GLN A 139 1.99 -17.84 9.18
C GLN A 139 1.89 -18.05 10.70
N ASN A 140 2.65 -18.98 11.25
CA ASN A 140 2.71 -19.22 12.70
C ASN A 140 3.28 -18.01 13.45
N GLN A 141 4.34 -17.39 12.93
CA GLN A 141 4.89 -16.15 13.50
C GLN A 141 3.89 -15.00 13.45
N LEU A 142 3.15 -14.87 12.34
CA LEU A 142 2.12 -13.83 12.19
C LEU A 142 0.97 -14.06 13.18
N ALA A 143 0.53 -15.31 13.36
CA ALA A 143 -0.48 -15.67 14.35
C ALA A 143 -0.02 -15.42 15.79
N ALA A 144 1.25 -15.73 16.10
CA ALA A 144 1.84 -15.43 17.39
C ALA A 144 1.90 -13.92 17.65
N LYS A 145 2.33 -13.14 16.65
CA LYS A 145 2.37 -11.68 16.73
C LYS A 145 0.99 -11.05 16.86
N SER A 146 -0.04 -11.59 16.19
CA SER A 146 -1.41 -11.11 16.37
C SER A 146 -1.94 -11.39 17.77
N ALA A 147 -1.66 -12.57 18.34
CA ALA A 147 -2.07 -12.90 19.72
C ALA A 147 -1.35 -12.00 20.76
N GLU A 148 -0.06 -11.72 20.54
CA GLU A 148 0.70 -10.78 21.37
C GLU A 148 0.09 -9.36 21.32
N LEU A 149 -0.29 -8.89 20.12
CA LEU A 149 -0.96 -7.62 19.94
C LEU A 149 -2.32 -7.55 20.65
N GLU A 150 -3.13 -8.61 20.58
CA GLU A 150 -4.41 -8.69 21.29
C GLU A 150 -4.22 -8.58 22.81
N LEU A 151 -3.19 -9.25 23.37
CA LEU A 151 -2.89 -9.16 24.79
C LEU A 151 -2.50 -7.73 25.20
N VAL A 152 -1.67 -7.07 24.40
CA VAL A 152 -1.27 -5.67 24.63
C VAL A 152 -2.48 -4.74 24.54
N GLN A 153 -3.35 -4.94 23.56
CA GLN A 153 -4.60 -4.17 23.42
C GLN A 153 -5.50 -4.36 24.63
N GLN A 154 -5.74 -5.59 25.08
CA GLN A 154 -6.56 -5.87 26.26
C GLN A 154 -5.95 -5.26 27.52
N LYS A 155 -4.62 -5.32 27.68
CA LYS A 155 -3.92 -4.68 28.80
C LYS A 155 -4.08 -3.17 28.77
N LEU A 156 -3.96 -2.56 27.59
CA LEU A 156 -4.17 -1.12 27.40
C LEU A 156 -5.62 -0.73 27.69
N GLU A 157 -6.61 -1.52 27.27
CA GLU A 157 -8.01 -1.29 27.57
C GLU A 157 -8.30 -1.38 29.07
N LYS A 158 -7.75 -2.40 29.76
CA LYS A 158 -7.81 -2.50 31.22
C LYS A 158 -7.16 -1.29 31.89
N GLN A 159 -6.02 -0.81 31.39
CA GLN A 159 -5.40 0.40 31.93
C GLN A 159 -6.25 1.66 31.65
N ARG A 160 -6.88 1.74 30.49
CA ARG A 160 -7.79 2.83 30.11
C ARG A 160 -9.08 2.82 30.93
N SER A 161 -9.62 1.65 31.28
CA SER A 161 -10.81 1.54 32.11
C SER A 161 -10.58 1.99 33.56
N HIS A 162 -9.34 1.93 34.04
CA HIS A 162 -8.93 2.49 35.33
C HIS A 162 -8.60 3.99 35.25
N ARG A 163 -8.65 4.60 34.06
CA ARG A 163 -8.44 6.04 33.92
C ARG A 163 -9.70 6.78 34.36
N ILE A 164 -9.52 7.69 35.31
CA ILE A 164 -10.59 8.54 35.83
C ILE A 164 -11.16 9.39 34.68
N ASP A 165 -12.47 9.23 34.41
CA ASP A 165 -13.20 10.09 33.48
C ASP A 165 -13.59 11.40 34.18
N TYR A 166 -12.71 12.39 34.03
CA TYR A 166 -12.89 13.72 34.60
C TYR A 166 -14.14 14.43 34.07
N GLN A 167 -14.59 14.13 32.85
CA GLN A 167 -15.78 14.76 32.28
C GLN A 167 -17.04 14.20 32.93
N ALA A 168 -17.13 12.88 33.09
CA ALA A 168 -18.24 12.24 33.80
C ALA A 168 -18.34 12.73 35.25
N ILE A 169 -17.21 12.87 35.96
CA ILE A 169 -17.18 13.41 37.33
C ILE A 169 -17.66 14.87 37.35
N GLN A 170 -17.21 15.69 36.40
CA GLN A 170 -17.63 17.09 36.30
C GLN A 170 -19.14 17.21 36.06
N GLU A 171 -19.71 16.40 35.17
CA GLU A 171 -21.14 16.41 34.87
C GLU A 171 -21.98 15.95 36.08
N ASN A 172 -21.52 14.92 36.80
CA ASN A 172 -22.13 14.48 38.05
C ASN A 172 -22.08 15.56 39.14
N TYR A 173 -20.94 16.26 39.27
CA TYR A 173 -20.85 17.36 40.22
C TYR A 173 -21.78 18.53 39.85
N LEU A 174 -21.78 18.97 38.59
CA LEU A 174 -22.59 20.09 38.12
C LEU A 174 -24.10 19.81 38.21
N SER A 175 -24.52 18.55 38.02
CA SER A 175 -25.91 18.12 38.21
C SER A 175 -26.30 18.06 39.69
N SER A 176 -25.38 17.68 40.59
CA SER A 176 -25.63 17.65 42.04
C SER A 176 -25.94 19.03 42.64
N LEU A 177 -25.47 20.12 42.02
CA LEU A 177 -25.68 21.49 42.49
C LEU A 177 -27.14 21.96 42.36
N LYS A 178 -28.01 21.22 41.65
CA LYS A 178 -29.42 21.57 41.40
C LYS A 178 -29.63 22.98 40.83
N LEU A 179 -28.61 23.52 40.15
CA LEU A 179 -28.65 24.83 39.50
C LEU A 179 -29.15 24.69 38.06
N GLY A 180 -29.91 25.68 37.58
CA GLY A 180 -30.27 25.76 36.17
C GLY A 180 -29.03 26.03 35.30
N LYS A 181 -28.96 25.46 34.09
CA LYS A 181 -27.82 25.64 33.16
C LYS A 181 -27.50 27.10 32.82
N GLN A 182 -28.47 28.00 32.97
CA GLN A 182 -28.33 29.43 32.72
C GLN A 182 -27.91 30.25 33.95
N ALA A 183 -27.96 29.66 35.15
CA ALA A 183 -27.54 30.32 36.39
C ALA A 183 -26.06 30.71 36.33
N SER A 184 -25.73 31.87 36.91
CA SER A 184 -24.38 32.43 36.87
C SER A 184 -23.38 31.56 37.65
N GLU A 185 -23.85 30.98 38.75
CA GLU A 185 -23.16 30.09 39.66
C GLU A 185 -22.80 28.77 38.96
N TYR A 186 -23.70 28.24 38.14
CA TYR A 186 -23.46 27.06 37.31
C TYR A 186 -22.36 27.32 36.28
N LYS A 187 -22.45 28.46 35.57
CA LYS A 187 -21.46 28.86 34.55
C LYS A 187 -20.07 29.07 35.16
N ASN A 188 -20.01 29.69 36.35
CA ASN A 188 -18.77 29.90 37.08
C ASN A 188 -18.16 28.57 37.55
N ALA A 189 -18.94 27.70 38.20
CA ALA A 189 -18.49 26.37 38.62
C ALA A 189 -17.97 25.54 37.44
N ARG A 190 -18.68 25.53 36.31
CA ARG A 190 -18.24 24.84 35.09
C ARG A 190 -16.92 25.39 34.55
N ARG A 191 -16.74 26.72 34.57
CA ARG A 191 -15.49 27.36 34.14
C ARG A 191 -14.30 26.94 35.02
N HIS A 192 -14.49 26.92 36.34
CA HIS A 192 -13.45 26.48 37.27
C HIS A 192 -13.07 25.00 37.08
N LEU A 193 -14.07 24.12 36.94
CA LEU A 193 -13.83 22.68 36.73
C LEU A 193 -13.14 22.39 35.39
N ASN A 194 -13.51 23.12 34.33
CA ASN A 194 -12.82 23.04 33.05
C ASN A 194 -11.36 23.46 33.19
N GLY A 195 -11.10 24.60 33.84
CA GLY A 195 -9.74 25.10 34.07
C GLY A 195 -8.89 24.12 34.86
N PHE A 196 -9.44 23.55 35.94
CA PHE A 196 -8.78 22.52 36.74
C PHE A 196 -8.47 21.26 35.93
N THR A 197 -9.43 20.76 35.14
CA THR A 197 -9.24 19.60 34.25
C THR A 197 -8.13 19.84 33.22
N THR A 198 -8.07 21.05 32.64
CA THR A 198 -7.01 21.43 31.70
C THR A 198 -5.64 21.45 32.37
N LEU A 199 -5.53 22.02 33.58
CA LEU A 199 -4.28 22.02 34.34
C LEU A 199 -3.80 20.61 34.70
N LEU A 200 -4.73 19.74 35.12
CA LEU A 200 -4.40 18.34 35.42
C LEU A 200 -3.90 17.58 34.18
N LYS A 201 -4.53 17.77 33.01
CA LYS A 201 -4.08 17.16 31.75
C LYS A 201 -2.68 17.63 31.37
N ALA A 202 -2.43 18.94 31.41
CA ALA A 202 -1.11 19.50 31.11
C ALA A 202 -0.02 18.97 32.05
N LYS A 203 -0.31 18.85 33.35
CA LYS A 203 0.63 18.29 34.34
C LYS A 203 0.90 16.80 34.13
N LEU A 204 -0.13 16.04 33.74
CA LEU A 204 0.00 14.62 33.41
C LEU A 204 0.86 14.41 32.15
N GLU A 205 0.61 15.18 31.10
CA GLU A 205 1.40 15.15 29.85
C GLU A 205 2.87 15.52 30.09
N ALA A 206 3.14 16.53 30.93
CA ALA A 206 4.50 16.90 31.33
C ALA A 206 5.22 15.79 32.12
N SER A 207 4.49 14.95 32.87
CA SER A 207 5.08 13.83 33.61
C SER A 207 5.42 12.62 32.74
N HIS A 208 4.67 12.41 31.64
CA HIS A 208 4.89 11.30 30.71
C HIS A 208 5.98 11.58 29.67
N GLY A 209 6.36 12.85 29.46
CA GLY A 209 7.46 13.25 28.57
C GLY A 209 8.87 12.98 29.10
N ASN A 210 9.03 12.41 30.30
CA ASN A 210 10.31 12.21 30.98
C ASN A 210 10.85 10.75 30.94
N TYR A 211 10.28 9.88 30.10
CA TYR A 211 10.73 8.48 29.91
C TYR A 211 11.06 8.15 28.44
N ALA A 212 11.51 9.15 27.68
CA ALA A 212 12.03 8.98 26.33
C ALA A 212 13.44 9.55 26.21
N GLU A 213 14.35 9.02 27.02
CA GLU A 213 15.80 8.98 26.76
C GLU A 213 16.30 7.55 26.96
#